data_AF-E6SHG2-F1
#
_entry.id   AF-E6SHG2-F1
#
_cell.length_a   1.000
_cell.length_b   1.000
_cell.length_c   1.000
_cell.angle_alpha   90.00
_cell.angle_beta   90.00
_cell.angle_gamma   90.00
#
_symmetry.space_group_name_H-M   'P 1'
#
loop_
_entity.id
_entity.type
_entity.pdbx_description
1 polymer ?
#
loop_
_entity_poly.entity_id
_entity_poly.type
_entity_poly.pdbx_seq_one_letter_code
_entity_poly.pdbx_strand_id
1 'polypeptide(L)'
;MPAEKTPTRAHQWFLRIDRLPEVRLRAVVAVLAAVAVLSLILAMMVLDRVHDPWLRAPLFLVTGGLMSAAALGLGAAVYELRHRHATRAGRGAAAGEDA
;
A
#
# COMPACT_ATOMS: atom_id res chain seq x y z
N MET A 1 -19.24 13.94 -29.39
CA MET A 1 -19.43 13.30 -28.08
C MET A 1 -18.05 12.94 -27.55
N PRO A 2 -17.52 13.63 -26.53
CA PRO A 2 -16.20 13.29 -25.99
C PRO A 2 -16.29 11.90 -25.35
N ALA A 3 -15.36 11.01 -25.73
CA ALA A 3 -15.31 9.67 -25.18
C ALA A 3 -15.09 9.76 -23.67
N GLU A 4 -16.11 9.42 -22.88
CA GLU A 4 -16.00 9.23 -21.45
C GLU A 4 -14.97 8.13 -21.20
N LYS A 5 -13.75 8.53 -20.83
CA LYS A 5 -12.70 7.61 -20.40
C LYS A 5 -13.23 6.88 -19.18
N THR A 6 -13.68 5.64 -19.36
CA THR A 6 -14.03 4.76 -18.25
C THR A 6 -12.83 4.70 -17.31
N PRO A 7 -12.99 5.15 -16.05
CA PRO A 7 -11.86 5.19 -15.13
C PRO A 7 -11.39 3.76 -14.89
N THR A 8 -10.13 3.47 -15.23
CA THR A 8 -9.51 2.18 -14.96
C THR A 8 -9.59 1.86 -13.46
N ARG A 9 -9.70 0.58 -13.10
CA ARG A 9 -9.83 0.16 -11.68
C ARG A 9 -8.74 0.76 -10.78
N ALA A 10 -7.54 0.94 -11.33
CA ALA A 10 -6.43 1.62 -10.64
C ALA A 10 -6.75 3.11 -10.35
N HIS A 11 -7.36 3.83 -11.28
CA HIS A 11 -7.76 5.22 -11.09
C HIS A 11 -8.90 5.36 -10.05
N GLN A 12 -9.88 4.46 -10.07
CA GLN A 12 -10.92 4.43 -9.03
C GLN A 12 -10.35 4.12 -7.64
N TRP A 13 -9.36 3.22 -7.56
CA TRP A 13 -8.68 2.91 -6.32
C TRP A 13 -7.87 4.11 -5.80
N PHE A 14 -7.18 4.81 -6.69
CA PHE A 14 -6.44 6.05 -6.39
C PHE A 14 -7.37 7.15 -5.85
N LEU A 15 -8.51 7.41 -6.51
CA LEU A 15 -9.51 8.39 -6.04
C LEU A 15 -10.10 8.02 -4.68
N ARG A 16 -10.22 6.73 -4.37
CA ARG A 16 -10.66 6.25 -3.05
C ARG A 16 -9.64 6.56 -1.97
N ILE A 17 -8.35 6.41 -2.29
CA ILE A 17 -7.24 6.72 -1.38
C ILE A 17 -7.13 8.23 -1.18
N ASP A 18 -7.31 9.01 -2.24
CA ASP A 18 -7.24 10.47 -2.19
C ASP A 18 -8.28 11.05 -1.22
N ARG A 19 -9.49 10.47 -1.17
CA ARG A 19 -10.54 10.88 -0.21
C ARG A 19 -10.36 10.38 1.22
N LEU A 20 -9.36 9.55 1.54
CA LEU A 20 -9.20 9.05 2.90
C LEU A 20 -8.61 10.12 3.82
N PRO A 21 -9.16 10.33 5.03
CA PRO A 21 -8.52 11.17 6.03
C PRO A 21 -7.16 10.58 6.42
N GLU A 22 -6.21 11.45 6.74
CA GLU A 22 -4.81 11.06 7.01
C GLU A 22 -4.69 9.98 8.09
N VAL A 23 -5.55 10.03 9.12
CA VAL A 23 -5.62 9.01 10.18
C VAL A 23 -5.96 7.63 9.61
N ARG A 24 -6.90 7.55 8.66
CA ARG A 24 -7.22 6.29 7.98
C ARG A 24 -6.10 5.84 7.05
N LEU A 25 -5.41 6.76 6.38
CA LEU A 25 -4.27 6.41 5.54
C LEU A 25 -3.13 5.80 6.37
N ARG A 26 -2.84 6.37 7.54
CA ARG A 26 -1.88 5.79 8.50
C ARG A 26 -2.32 4.41 9.01
N ALA A 27 -3.62 4.23 9.28
CA ALA A 27 -4.16 2.92 9.66
C ALA A 27 -4.00 1.90 8.52
N VAL A 28 -4.24 2.28 7.27
CA VAL A 28 -4.01 1.43 6.10
C VAL A 28 -2.54 1.04 5.96
N VAL A 29 -1.61 2.00 6.12
CA VAL A 29 -0.17 1.73 6.15
C VAL A 29 0.18 0.73 7.25
N ALA A 30 -0.31 0.95 8.47
CA ALA A 30 -0.06 0.06 9.61
C ALA A 30 -0.60 -1.36 9.37
N VAL A 31 -1.81 -1.48 8.82
CA VAL A 31 -2.42 -2.76 8.46
C VAL A 31 -1.61 -3.46 7.38
N LEU A 32 -1.21 -2.75 6.31
CA LEU A 32 -0.41 -3.33 5.23
C LEU A 32 0.96 -3.79 5.72
N ALA A 33 1.60 -3.01 6.60
CA ALA A 33 2.85 -3.41 7.25
C ALA A 33 2.66 -4.66 8.12
N ALA A 34 1.59 -4.74 8.91
CA ALA A 34 1.28 -5.92 9.70
C ALA A 34 1.03 -7.16 8.82
N VAL A 35 0.28 -7.01 7.73
CA VAL A 35 0.04 -8.09 6.75
C VAL A 35 1.34 -8.55 6.09
N ALA A 36 2.24 -7.62 5.73
CA ALA A 36 3.54 -7.96 5.17
C ALA A 36 4.39 -8.78 6.16
N VAL A 37 4.43 -8.37 7.44
CA VAL A 37 5.16 -9.08 8.49
C VAL A 37 4.56 -10.46 8.75
N LEU A 38 3.24 -10.56 8.85
CA LEU A 38 2.52 -11.84 9.00
C LEU A 38 2.80 -12.79 7.83
N SER A 39 2.81 -12.26 6.60
CA SER A 39 3.12 -13.03 5.40
C SER A 39 4.55 -13.55 5.40
N LEU A 40 5.51 -12.77 5.89
CA LEU A 40 6.90 -13.18 6.06
C LEU A 40 7.04 -14.29 7.11
N ILE A 41 6.36 -14.17 8.26
CA ILE A 41 6.33 -15.20 9.30
C ILE A 41 5.75 -16.50 8.73
N LEU A 42 4.64 -16.39 7.98
CA LEU A 42 4.00 -17.54 7.35
C LEU A 42 4.93 -18.20 6.33
N ALA A 43 5.65 -17.43 5.51
CA ALA A 43 6.64 -17.97 4.58
C ALA A 43 7.77 -18.71 5.31
N MET A 44 8.27 -18.16 6.43
CA MET A 44 9.27 -18.84 7.26
C MET A 44 8.73 -20.13 7.88
N MET A 45 7.49 -20.14 8.36
CA MET A 45 6.84 -21.37 8.85
C MET A 45 6.66 -22.41 7.75
N VAL A 46 6.33 -22.00 6.53
CA VAL A 46 6.24 -22.92 5.38
C VAL A 46 7.61 -23.51 5.05
N LEU A 47 8.70 -22.73 5.18
CA LEU A 47 10.05 -23.30 5.08
C LEU A 47 10.31 -24.29 6.22
N ASP A 48 10.05 -23.92 7.46
CA ASP A 48 10.42 -24.75 8.60
C ASP A 48 9.61 -26.06 8.68
N ARG A 49 8.31 -26.01 8.39
CA ARG A 49 7.38 -27.12 8.65
C ARG A 49 7.04 -27.97 7.44
N VAL A 50 7.07 -27.41 6.23
CA VAL A 50 6.66 -28.15 5.01
C VAL A 50 7.90 -28.73 4.34
N HIS A 51 8.06 -30.04 4.51
CA HIS A 51 9.18 -30.81 3.95
C HIS A 51 8.91 -31.32 2.54
N ASP A 52 7.63 -31.44 2.16
CA ASP A 52 7.24 -31.81 0.80
C ASP A 52 7.42 -30.62 -0.17
N PRO A 53 8.34 -30.69 -1.13
CA PRO A 53 8.61 -29.59 -2.05
C PRO A 53 7.40 -29.26 -2.96
N TRP A 54 6.54 -30.24 -3.27
CA TRP A 54 5.36 -30.02 -4.11
C TRP A 54 4.29 -29.19 -3.42
N LEU A 55 4.18 -29.30 -2.10
CA LEU A 55 3.29 -28.46 -1.29
C LEU A 55 3.93 -27.11 -0.95
N ARG A 56 5.26 -27.09 -0.76
CA ARG A 56 6.01 -25.90 -0.35
C ARG A 56 5.99 -24.81 -1.41
N ALA A 57 6.18 -25.17 -2.68
CA ALA A 57 6.23 -24.22 -3.79
C ALA A 57 4.93 -23.39 -3.97
N PRO A 58 3.72 -23.98 -4.04
CA PRO A 58 2.49 -23.20 -4.17
C PRO A 58 2.20 -22.36 -2.92
N LEU A 59 2.50 -22.87 -1.72
CA LEU A 59 2.38 -22.09 -0.48
C LEU A 59 3.30 -20.87 -0.51
N PHE A 60 4.55 -21.05 -0.92
CA PHE A 60 5.50 -19.95 -1.09
C PHE A 60 5.01 -18.90 -2.09
N LEU A 61 4.44 -19.35 -3.20
CA LEU A 61 3.95 -18.47 -4.25
C LEU A 61 2.76 -17.64 -3.77
N VAL A 62 1.84 -18.23 -3.00
CA VAL A 62 0.72 -17.52 -2.38
C VAL A 62 1.22 -16.52 -1.33
N THR A 63 2.10 -16.93 -0.42
CA THR A 63 2.66 -16.02 0.60
C THR A 63 3.49 -14.89 0.00
N GLY A 64 4.27 -15.18 -1.03
CA GLY A 64 5.07 -14.20 -1.76
C GLY A 64 4.20 -13.23 -2.57
N GLY A 65 3.13 -13.73 -3.18
CA GLY A 65 2.13 -12.89 -3.84
C GLY A 65 1.43 -11.94 -2.88
N LEU A 66 1.04 -12.43 -1.70
CA LEU A 66 0.44 -11.61 -0.65
C LEU A 66 1.41 -10.54 -0.13
N MET A 67 2.68 -10.90 0.10
CA MET A 67 3.73 -9.94 0.46
C MET A 67 3.91 -8.86 -0.62
N SER A 68 3.94 -9.25 -1.89
CA SER A 68 4.14 -8.32 -3.01
C SER A 68 2.97 -7.33 -3.12
N ALA A 69 1.73 -7.81 -2.99
CA ALA A 69 0.55 -6.97 -2.98
C ALA A 69 0.55 -6.01 -1.78
N ALA A 70 0.93 -6.48 -0.59
CA ALA A 70 1.05 -5.66 0.60
C ALA A 70 2.13 -4.58 0.44
N ALA A 71 3.29 -4.93 -0.13
CA ALA A 71 4.40 -4.00 -0.38
C ALA A 71 4.01 -2.90 -1.40
N LEU A 72 3.33 -3.27 -2.49
CA LEU A 72 2.82 -2.30 -3.47
C LEU A 72 1.78 -1.36 -2.85
N GLY A 73 0.85 -1.91 -2.06
CA GLY A 73 -0.13 -1.10 -1.32
C GLY A 73 0.54 -0.14 -0.33
N LEU A 74 1.57 -0.63 0.38
CA LEU A 74 2.32 0.16 1.35
C LEU A 74 3.07 1.31 0.66
N GLY A 75 3.73 1.03 -0.47
CA GLY A 75 4.41 2.03 -1.29
C GLY A 75 3.46 3.13 -1.77
N ALA A 76 2.29 2.76 -2.28
CA ALA A 76 1.27 3.73 -2.71
C ALA A 76 0.76 4.59 -1.54
N ALA A 77 0.45 3.98 -0.39
CA ALA A 77 -0.05 4.70 0.78
C ALA A 77 0.99 5.61 1.42
N VAL A 78 2.26 5.19 1.47
CA VAL A 78 3.38 6.01 1.97
C VAL A 78 3.69 7.16 1.01
N TYR A 79 3.68 6.91 -0.31
CA TYR A 79 3.85 7.95 -1.32
C TYR A 79 2.79 9.05 -1.14
N GLU A 80 1.53 8.66 -1.01
CA GLU A 80 0.41 9.58 -0.80
C GLU A 80 0.55 10.37 0.50
N LEU A 81 0.95 9.71 1.60
CA LEU A 81 1.19 10.37 2.89
C LEU A 81 2.30 11.43 2.78
N ARG A 82 3.40 11.09 2.11
CA ARG A 82 4.53 12.01 1.88
C ARG A 82 4.13 13.17 0.98
N HIS A 83 3.35 12.90 -0.07
CA HIS A 83 2.85 13.93 -0.99
C HIS A 83 2.00 14.97 -0.25
N ARG A 84 1.11 14.53 0.64
CA ARG A 84 0.27 15.42 1.48
C ARG A 84 1.07 16.24 2.48
N HIS A 85 2.13 15.67 3.05
CA HIS A 85 3.02 16.39 3.97
C HIS A 85 3.78 17.49 3.22
N ALA A 86 4.30 17.18 2.02
CA ALA A 86 5.00 18.15 1.19
C ALA A 86 4.09 19.31 0.73
N THR A 87 2.85 19.02 0.33
CA THR A 87 1.90 20.07 -0.09
C THR A 87 1.45 20.97 1.06
N ARG A 88 1.29 20.44 2.28
CA ARG A 88 1.02 21.28 3.46
C ARG A 88 2.20 22.15 3.85
N ALA A 89 3.43 21.62 3.79
CA ALA A 89 4.64 22.39 4.05
C ALA A 89 4.80 23.56 3.05
N GLY A 90 4.51 23.33 1.77
CA GLY A 90 4.55 24.38 0.74
C GLY A 90 3.52 25.49 0.94
N ARG A 91 2.29 25.17 1.38
CA ARG A 91 1.28 26.20 1.72
C ARG A 91 1.63 26.99 2.98
N GLY A 92 2.24 26.34 3.98
CA GLY A 92 2.70 27.02 5.19
C GLY A 92 3.83 28.01 4.92
N ALA A 93 4.74 27.67 4.00
CA ALA A 93 5.80 28.59 3.56
C ALA A 93 5.25 29.79 2.79
N ALA A 94 4.33 29.57 1.84
CA ALA A 94 3.73 30.66 1.06
C ALA A 94 2.89 31.63 1.93
N ALA A 95 2.22 31.14 2.98
CA ALA A 95 1.46 31.99 3.90
C ALA A 95 2.33 32.77 4.90
N GLY A 96 3.61 32.38 5.07
CA GLY A 96 4.55 33.09 5.94
C GLY A 96 5.35 34.19 5.23
N GLU A 97 5.26 34.30 3.91
CA GLU A 97 5.94 35.32 3.11
C GLU A 97 5.07 36.58 2.91
N ASP A 98 3.79 36.51 3.28
CA ASP A 98 2.79 37.60 3.20
C ASP A 98 2.54 38.31 4.56
N ALA A 99 3.32 38.02 5.61
CA ALA A 99 3.17 38.58 6.97
C ALA A 99 4.41 39.36 7.40
#